data_AF-A0A2S2PTF7-F1
#
_entry.id   AF-A0A2S2PTF7-F1
#
_cell.length_a   1.000
_cell.length_b   1.000
_cell.length_c   1.000
_cell.angle_alpha   90.00
_cell.angle_beta   90.00
_cell.angle_gamma   90.00
#
_symmetry.space_group_name_H-M   'P 1'
#
loop_
_entity.id
_entity.type
_entity.pdbx_description
1 polymer ?
#
loop_
_entity_poly.entity_id
_entity_poly.type
_entity_poly.pdbx_seq_one_letter_code
_entity_poly.pdbx_strand_id
1 'polypeptide(L)'
;MLSVYSVVKPPKAGNCTANEEAIPIISIQDLKEIMNEPSNAPERYKKINRLKERIDKIIQDDCWDLDDFLLDHNYADSTVFDCIVYFLAGYIARRLVKKTKCDMCIESLKCLNTPEGQIGKEADLVQAKTKGYLTYPDSNLFQIIKQLEECFALNASSNDV
;
A
#
# COMPACT_ATOMS: atom_id res chain seq x y z
N MET A 1 25.09 1.13 22.11
CA MET A 1 24.83 2.20 21.13
C MET A 1 24.06 1.58 19.96
N LEU A 2 22.75 1.80 19.90
CA LEU A 2 21.91 1.39 18.77
C LEU A 2 21.82 2.59 17.82
N SER A 3 22.53 2.54 16.69
CA SER A 3 22.47 3.58 15.66
C SER A 3 21.29 3.29 14.72
N VAL A 4 20.33 4.23 14.65
CA VAL A 4 19.25 4.21 13.66
C VAL A 4 19.79 4.89 12.38
N TYR A 5 19.86 4.13 11.29
CA TYR A 5 20.19 4.68 9.98
C TYR A 5 18.89 4.94 9.21
N SER A 6 18.59 6.21 8.94
CA SER A 6 17.60 6.54 7.89
C SER A 6 18.20 6.17 6.54
N VAL A 7 17.53 5.28 5.81
CA VAL A 7 17.89 4.88 4.44
C VAL A 7 17.64 6.02 3.44
N VAL A 8 16.88 7.03 3.84
CA VAL A 8 16.51 8.17 3.00
C VAL A 8 17.37 9.37 3.39
N LYS A 9 18.34 9.72 2.54
CA LYS A 9 19.03 11.01 2.64
C LYS A 9 18.03 12.12 2.27
N PRO A 10 17.85 13.17 3.07
CA PRO A 10 17.07 14.32 2.66
C PRO A 10 17.75 14.97 1.44
N PRO A 11 17.00 15.39 0.41
CA PRO A 11 17.58 16.04 -0.76
C PRO A 11 18.24 17.36 -0.33
N LYS A 12 19.55 17.48 -0.61
CA LYS A 12 20.38 18.59 -0.10
C LYS A 12 20.24 19.91 -0.85
N ALA A 13 19.60 19.92 -2.01
CA ALA A 13 19.14 21.10 -2.73
C ALA A 13 18.39 20.60 -3.96
N GLY A 14 17.13 20.99 -4.09
CA GLY A 14 16.37 20.84 -5.32
C GLY A 14 15.58 22.14 -5.49
N ASN A 15 15.80 22.85 -6.59
CA ASN A 15 14.86 23.86 -7.03
C ASN A 15 13.62 23.11 -7.54
N CYS A 16 12.82 22.58 -6.62
CA CYS A 16 11.50 22.09 -6.96
C CYS A 16 10.62 23.32 -7.07
N THR A 17 10.46 23.85 -8.29
CA THR A 17 9.20 24.51 -8.62
C THR A 17 8.15 23.43 -8.53
N ALA A 18 7.28 23.49 -7.52
CA ALA A 18 6.04 22.72 -7.55
C ALA A 18 5.35 23.15 -8.84
N ASN A 19 5.39 22.30 -9.88
CA ASN A 19 4.65 22.58 -11.09
C ASN A 19 3.19 22.37 -10.69
N GLU A 20 2.54 23.44 -10.25
CA GLU A 20 1.11 23.50 -9.90
C GLU A 20 0.24 23.51 -11.17
N GLU A 21 0.73 22.95 -12.28
CA GLU A 21 -0.14 22.55 -13.37
C GLU A 21 -0.93 21.36 -12.84
N ALA A 22 -2.08 21.68 -12.22
CA ALA A 22 -2.97 20.73 -11.60
C ALA A 22 -3.56 19.81 -12.68
N ILE A 23 -2.80 18.78 -13.05
CA ILE A 23 -3.26 17.70 -13.91
C ILE A 23 -4.57 17.18 -13.29
N PRO A 24 -5.66 17.06 -14.07
CA PRO A 24 -6.94 16.60 -13.52
C PRO A 24 -6.79 15.15 -13.04
N ILE A 25 -6.70 14.95 -11.72
CA ILE A 25 -6.63 13.60 -11.15
C ILE A 25 -8.02 12.95 -11.19
N ILE A 26 -8.08 11.72 -11.70
CA ILE A 26 -9.25 10.84 -11.66
C ILE A 26 -8.93 9.66 -10.74
N SER A 27 -9.78 9.39 -9.76
CA SER A 27 -9.62 8.28 -8.82
C SER A 27 -10.66 7.19 -9.04
N ILE A 28 -10.38 5.97 -8.57
CA ILE A 28 -11.39 4.89 -8.57
C ILE A 28 -12.55 5.26 -7.63
N GLN A 29 -12.30 6.11 -6.63
CA GLN A 29 -13.34 6.61 -5.73
C GLN A 29 -14.39 7.46 -6.47
N ASP A 30 -14.00 8.29 -7.44
CA ASP A 30 -14.95 9.04 -8.27
C ASP A 30 -15.94 8.10 -8.99
N LEU A 31 -15.46 6.94 -9.46
CA LEU A 31 -16.29 5.92 -10.10
C LEU A 31 -17.20 5.21 -9.09
N LYS A 32 -16.67 4.81 -7.93
CA LYS A 32 -17.44 4.17 -6.85
C LYS A 32 -18.57 5.07 -6.38
N GLU A 33 -18.31 6.37 -6.22
CA GLU A 33 -19.31 7.36 -5.82
C GLU A 33 -20.41 7.51 -6.87
N ILE A 34 -20.11 7.42 -8.17
CA ILE A 34 -21.15 7.42 -9.20
C ILE A 34 -21.97 6.13 -9.10
N MET A 35 -21.32 4.98 -8.95
CA MET A 35 -21.98 3.67 -8.91
C MET A 35 -22.92 3.49 -7.71
N ASN A 36 -22.56 4.05 -6.57
CA ASN A 36 -23.35 3.95 -5.34
C ASN A 36 -24.60 4.86 -5.33
N GLU A 37 -24.69 5.82 -6.26
CA GLU A 37 -25.85 6.71 -6.36
C GLU A 37 -26.96 6.09 -7.22
N PRO A 38 -28.24 6.26 -6.84
CA PRO A 38 -29.38 5.83 -7.65
C PRO A 38 -29.32 6.41 -9.07
N SER A 39 -29.66 5.60 -10.08
CA SER A 39 -29.55 5.96 -11.50
C SER A 39 -30.26 7.27 -11.90
N ASN A 40 -31.29 7.67 -11.16
CA ASN A 40 -32.10 8.86 -11.42
C ASN A 40 -31.78 10.04 -10.48
N ALA A 41 -30.77 9.92 -9.62
CA ALA A 41 -30.40 10.99 -8.71
C ALA A 41 -29.73 12.15 -9.47
N PRO A 42 -30.16 13.41 -9.27
CA PRO A 42 -29.53 14.57 -9.92
C PRO A 42 -28.05 14.71 -9.54
N GLU A 43 -27.68 14.27 -8.33
CA GLU A 43 -26.28 14.20 -7.87
C GLU A 43 -25.42 13.24 -8.71
N ARG A 44 -25.97 12.10 -9.15
CA ARG A 44 -25.27 11.18 -10.06
C ARG A 44 -24.92 11.87 -11.38
N TYR A 45 -25.87 12.60 -11.97
CA TYR A 45 -25.63 13.33 -13.22
C TYR A 45 -24.59 14.43 -13.06
N LYS A 46 -24.60 15.16 -11.94
CA LYS A 46 -23.54 16.15 -11.63
C LYS A 46 -22.16 15.51 -11.54
N LYS A 47 -22.04 14.37 -10.82
CA LYS A 47 -20.78 13.62 -10.69
C LYS A 47 -20.28 13.11 -12.04
N ILE A 48 -21.18 12.56 -12.88
CA ILE A 48 -20.85 12.13 -14.25
C ILE A 48 -20.36 13.29 -15.11
N ASN A 49 -21.03 14.45 -15.07
CA ASN A 49 -20.63 15.61 -15.86
C ASN A 49 -19.26 16.15 -15.41
N ARG A 50 -19.01 16.20 -14.10
CA ARG A 50 -17.70 16.55 -13.56
C ARG A 50 -16.60 15.59 -14.01
N LEU A 51 -16.87 14.29 -14.05
CA LEU A 51 -15.91 13.30 -14.55
C LEU A 51 -15.61 13.51 -16.05
N LYS A 52 -16.64 13.79 -16.86
CA LYS A 52 -16.46 14.11 -18.29
C LYS A 52 -15.57 15.34 -18.48
N GLU A 53 -15.85 16.42 -17.75
CA GLU A 53 -15.03 17.65 -17.81
C GLU A 53 -13.56 17.39 -17.46
N ARG A 54 -13.27 16.49 -16.51
CA ARG A 54 -11.89 16.10 -16.18
C ARG A 54 -11.23 15.32 -17.32
N ILE A 55 -11.95 14.36 -17.91
CA ILE A 55 -11.45 13.58 -19.06
C ILE A 55 -11.19 14.49 -20.25
N ASP A 56 -12.11 15.42 -20.55
CA ASP A 56 -11.95 16.38 -21.65
C ASP A 56 -10.70 17.26 -21.45
N LYS A 57 -10.39 17.65 -20.21
CA LYS A 57 -9.14 18.38 -19.89
C LYS A 57 -7.89 17.54 -20.12
N ILE A 58 -7.88 16.28 -19.66
CA ILE A 58 -6.74 15.36 -19.87
C ILE A 58 -6.44 15.21 -21.37
N ILE A 59 -7.49 15.10 -22.20
CA ILE A 59 -7.36 15.03 -23.65
C ILE A 59 -6.82 16.34 -24.25
N GLN A 60 -7.29 17.49 -23.75
CA GLN A 60 -6.83 18.81 -24.22
C GLN A 60 -5.37 19.08 -23.85
N ASP A 61 -4.94 18.61 -22.68
CA ASP A 61 -3.59 18.80 -22.14
C ASP A 61 -2.58 17.76 -22.66
N ASP A 62 -3.02 16.85 -23.56
CA ASP A 62 -2.21 15.76 -24.16
C ASP A 62 -1.57 14.82 -23.11
N CYS A 63 -2.19 14.72 -21.92
CA CYS A 63 -1.75 13.87 -20.81
C CYS A 63 -2.23 12.42 -21.01
N TRP A 64 -1.49 11.63 -21.79
CA TRP A 64 -1.87 10.24 -22.09
C TRP A 64 -1.27 9.19 -21.16
N ASP A 65 -0.27 9.54 -20.34
CA ASP A 65 0.28 8.57 -19.40
C ASP A 65 -0.72 8.33 -18.26
N LEU A 66 -1.10 7.07 -18.08
CA LEU A 66 -2.08 6.67 -17.07
C LEU A 66 -1.61 7.05 -15.67
N ASP A 67 -0.30 7.00 -15.44
CA ASP A 67 0.31 7.35 -14.15
C ASP A 67 0.25 8.86 -13.85
N ASP A 68 0.04 9.72 -14.87
CA ASP A 68 -0.04 11.17 -14.70
C ASP A 68 -1.40 11.64 -14.14
N PHE A 69 -2.48 10.90 -14.43
CA PHE A 69 -3.85 11.29 -14.03
C PHE A 69 -4.59 10.25 -13.16
N LEU A 70 -4.22 8.97 -13.17
CA LEU A 70 -4.78 7.94 -12.29
C LEU A 70 -3.90 7.71 -11.05
N LEU A 71 -3.77 8.73 -10.21
CA LEU A 71 -3.07 8.64 -8.93
C LEU A 71 -4.01 8.06 -7.86
N ASP A 72 -4.41 6.78 -8.01
CA ASP A 72 -5.22 6.07 -7.02
C ASP A 72 -4.31 5.53 -5.89
N HIS A 73 -3.70 6.45 -5.15
CA HIS A 73 -2.90 6.12 -3.97
C HIS A 73 -3.67 6.46 -2.70
N ASN A 74 -4.68 5.65 -2.36
CA ASN A 74 -5.25 5.72 -1.02
C ASN A 74 -4.33 4.99 -0.02
N TYR A 75 -3.25 5.66 0.40
CA TYR A 75 -2.35 5.16 1.44
C TYR A 75 -3.03 5.05 2.82
N ALA A 76 -4.22 5.64 3.00
CA ALA A 76 -5.03 5.50 4.21
C ALA A 76 -5.92 4.25 4.19
N ASP A 77 -5.89 3.46 3.10
CA ASP A 77 -6.55 2.18 3.05
C ASP A 77 -5.81 1.19 3.97
N SER A 78 -6.50 0.69 5.00
CA SER A 78 -5.95 -0.28 5.96
C SER A 78 -5.39 -1.53 5.27
N THR A 79 -5.87 -1.83 4.07
CA THR A 79 -5.37 -2.93 3.24
C THR A 79 -3.93 -2.69 2.75
N VAL A 80 -3.54 -1.44 2.45
CA VAL A 80 -2.18 -1.11 2.01
C VAL A 80 -1.19 -1.25 3.15
N PHE A 81 -1.55 -0.75 4.34
CA PHE A 81 -0.73 -0.92 5.55
C PHE A 81 -0.52 -2.41 5.86
N ASP A 82 -1.61 -3.17 5.89
CA ASP A 82 -1.56 -4.61 6.16
C ASP A 82 -0.71 -5.35 5.11
N CYS A 83 -0.80 -4.98 3.83
CA CYS A 83 0.04 -5.52 2.76
C CYS A 83 1.54 -5.29 2.98
N ILE A 84 1.93 -4.08 3.38
CA ILE A 84 3.33 -3.72 3.62
C ILE A 84 3.86 -4.46 4.85
N VAL A 85 3.09 -4.47 5.94
CA VAL A 85 3.42 -5.18 7.18
C VAL A 85 3.56 -6.68 6.92
N TYR A 86 2.65 -7.28 6.15
CA TYR A 86 2.71 -8.70 5.79
C TYR A 86 3.96 -9.02 4.96
N PHE A 87 4.31 -8.18 3.99
CA PHE A 87 5.54 -8.30 3.22
C PHE A 87 6.79 -8.24 4.11
N LEU A 88 6.83 -7.30 5.08
CA LEU A 88 7.90 -7.18 6.07
C LEU A 88 7.99 -8.41 6.98
N ALA A 89 6.85 -8.91 7.47
CA ALA A 89 6.79 -10.12 8.28
C ALA A 89 7.34 -11.34 7.51
N GLY A 90 7.04 -11.46 6.21
CA GLY A 90 7.63 -12.50 5.35
C GLY A 90 9.16 -12.42 5.25
N TYR A 91 9.71 -11.21 5.17
CA TYR A 91 11.15 -10.99 5.20
C TYR A 91 11.79 -11.39 6.54
N ILE A 92 11.15 -11.02 7.66
CA ILE A 92 11.59 -11.40 9.02
C ILE A 92 11.55 -12.92 9.18
N ALA A 93 10.44 -13.56 8.80
CA ALA A 93 10.29 -15.02 8.81
C ALA A 93 11.43 -15.70 8.05
N ARG A 94 11.72 -15.24 6.83
CA ARG A 94 12.82 -15.78 6.00
C ARG A 94 14.18 -15.67 6.70
N ARG A 95 14.41 -14.61 7.47
CA ARG A 95 15.66 -14.44 8.24
C ARG A 95 15.70 -15.33 9.48
N LEU A 96 14.61 -15.42 10.23
CA LEU A 96 14.53 -16.20 11.47
C LEU A 96 14.62 -17.72 11.19
N VAL A 97 13.99 -18.19 10.13
CA VAL A 97 14.08 -19.61 9.70
C VAL A 97 15.53 -20.02 9.44
N LYS A 98 16.37 -19.13 8.91
CA LYS A 98 17.81 -19.43 8.70
C LYS A 98 18.61 -19.52 10.00
N LYS A 99 18.06 -19.12 11.14
CA LYS A 99 18.73 -19.08 12.45
C LYS A 99 18.36 -20.25 13.34
N THR A 100 17.38 -21.05 12.96
CA THR A 100 16.94 -22.22 13.73
C THR A 100 16.93 -23.48 12.87
N LYS A 101 17.08 -24.63 13.51
CA LYS A 101 16.90 -25.96 12.91
C LYS A 101 15.69 -26.70 13.49
N CYS A 102 14.94 -26.04 14.39
CA CYS A 102 13.76 -26.62 15.02
C CYS A 102 12.59 -26.55 14.03
N ASP A 103 12.08 -27.70 13.60
CA ASP A 103 11.00 -27.78 12.61
C ASP A 103 9.72 -27.09 13.10
N MET A 104 9.34 -27.29 14.37
CA MET A 104 8.21 -26.60 14.98
C MET A 104 8.34 -25.08 14.92
N CYS A 105 9.54 -24.53 15.18
CA CYS A 105 9.77 -23.09 15.06
C CYS A 105 9.67 -22.62 13.62
N ILE A 106 10.19 -23.40 12.66
CA ILE A 106 10.13 -23.07 11.25
C ILE A 106 8.68 -23.01 10.77
N GLU A 107 7.86 -23.99 11.15
CA GLU A 107 6.42 -24.06 10.84
C GLU A 107 5.65 -22.91 11.48
N SER A 108 6.02 -22.52 12.70
CA SER A 108 5.37 -21.39 13.40
C SER A 108 5.80 -20.01 12.88
N LEU A 109 6.86 -19.93 12.08
CA LEU A 109 7.38 -18.65 11.54
C LEU A 109 6.92 -18.38 10.11
N LYS A 110 6.69 -19.41 9.31
CA LYS A 110 6.26 -19.28 7.92
C LYS A 110 5.27 -20.37 7.56
N CYS A 111 4.30 -20.02 6.72
CA CYS A 111 3.41 -21.04 6.17
C CYS A 111 4.18 -21.85 5.11
N LEU A 112 4.37 -23.14 5.40
CA LEU A 112 4.81 -24.13 4.43
C LEU A 112 3.55 -24.63 3.72
N ASN A 113 3.27 -24.11 2.52
CA ASN A 113 2.20 -24.60 1.63
C ASN A 113 0.77 -24.12 1.94
N THR A 114 0.55 -22.83 2.17
CA THR A 114 -0.82 -22.29 2.16
C THR A 114 -1.39 -22.40 0.75
N PRO A 115 -2.52 -23.09 0.52
CA PRO A 115 -3.17 -23.10 -0.78
C PRO A 115 -3.57 -21.69 -1.19
N GLU A 116 -3.47 -21.39 -2.49
CA GLU A 116 -4.08 -20.19 -3.09
C GLU A 116 -5.58 -20.17 -2.71
N GLY A 117 -5.97 -19.24 -1.84
CA GLY A 117 -7.34 -19.13 -1.29
C GLY A 117 -7.47 -19.20 0.24
N GLN A 118 -6.43 -19.62 0.96
CA GLN A 118 -6.37 -19.53 2.44
C GLN A 118 -5.54 -18.34 2.95
N ILE A 119 -5.00 -17.55 2.03
CA ILE A 119 -4.17 -16.40 2.34
C ILE A 119 -5.07 -15.16 2.28
N GLY A 120 -5.11 -14.37 3.36
CA GLY A 120 -5.93 -13.16 3.42
C GLY A 120 -5.45 -12.05 2.49
N LYS A 121 -6.24 -10.97 2.40
CA LYS A 121 -5.98 -9.81 1.52
C LYS A 121 -4.65 -9.12 1.84
N GLU A 122 -4.18 -9.25 3.08
CA GLU A 122 -2.86 -8.77 3.51
C GLU A 122 -1.69 -9.36 2.70
N ALA A 123 -1.89 -10.46 1.98
CA ALA A 123 -0.84 -11.03 1.14
C ALA A 123 -0.86 -10.58 -0.32
N ASP A 124 -1.80 -9.71 -0.74
CA ASP A 124 -1.98 -9.30 -2.14
C ASP A 124 -0.66 -8.76 -2.73
N LEU A 125 0.10 -7.97 -1.96
CA LEU A 125 1.41 -7.46 -2.37
C LEU A 125 2.44 -8.58 -2.56
N VAL A 126 2.48 -9.56 -1.65
CA VAL A 126 3.39 -10.71 -1.76
C VAL A 126 3.02 -11.55 -2.98
N GLN A 127 1.74 -11.85 -3.18
CA GLN A 127 1.26 -12.58 -4.35
C GLN A 127 1.63 -11.88 -5.66
N ALA A 128 1.42 -10.56 -5.74
CA ALA A 128 1.75 -9.76 -6.92
C ALA A 128 3.26 -9.71 -7.22
N LYS A 129 4.12 -9.85 -6.21
CA LYS A 129 5.59 -9.67 -6.36
C LYS A 129 6.42 -10.95 -6.23
N THR A 130 5.86 -12.05 -5.74
CA THR A 130 6.63 -13.22 -5.27
C THR A 130 7.51 -13.85 -6.34
N LYS A 131 7.03 -13.94 -7.59
CA LYS A 131 7.64 -14.76 -8.65
C LYS A 131 8.03 -16.17 -8.17
N GLY A 132 7.38 -16.68 -7.11
CA GLY A 132 7.65 -17.96 -6.45
C GLY A 132 8.69 -17.97 -5.32
N TYR A 133 9.34 -16.84 -4.98
CA TYR A 133 10.49 -16.81 -4.06
C TYR A 133 10.27 -16.07 -2.74
N LEU A 134 9.17 -15.31 -2.60
CA LEU A 134 8.86 -14.64 -1.34
C LEU A 134 8.26 -15.62 -0.33
N THR A 135 8.53 -15.35 0.94
CA THR A 135 8.07 -16.17 2.06
C THR A 135 6.78 -15.59 2.61
N TYR A 136 5.77 -16.45 2.76
CA TYR A 136 4.54 -16.12 3.45
C TYR A 136 4.74 -16.33 4.97
N PRO A 137 4.63 -15.30 5.81
CA PRO A 137 4.74 -15.44 7.25
C PRO A 137 3.54 -16.22 7.81
N ASP A 138 3.72 -16.84 8.97
CA ASP A 138 2.60 -17.35 9.77
C ASP A 138 1.68 -16.21 10.21
N SER A 139 0.38 -16.50 10.35
CA SER A 139 -0.63 -15.51 10.75
C SER A 139 -0.32 -14.90 12.12
N ASN A 140 0.20 -15.66 13.09
CA ASN A 140 0.54 -15.12 14.40
C ASN A 140 1.76 -14.19 14.31
N LEU A 141 2.76 -14.57 13.50
CA LEU A 141 3.91 -13.70 13.27
C LEU A 141 3.47 -12.38 12.62
N PHE A 142 2.59 -12.43 11.62
CA PHE A 142 2.02 -11.23 11.02
C PHE A 142 1.33 -10.35 12.08
N GLN A 143 0.47 -10.90 12.93
CA GLN A 143 -0.21 -10.13 13.98
C GLN A 143 0.77 -9.48 14.96
N ILE A 144 1.84 -10.19 15.36
CA ILE A 144 2.89 -9.64 16.22
C ILE A 144 3.57 -8.44 15.55
N ILE A 145 3.98 -8.59 14.28
CA ILE A 145 4.65 -7.51 13.56
C ILE A 145 3.70 -6.33 13.31
N LYS A 146 2.41 -6.58 13.03
CA LYS A 146 1.39 -5.54 12.88
C LYS A 146 1.25 -4.70 14.15
N GLN A 147 1.08 -5.36 15.31
CA GLN A 147 0.99 -4.65 16.59
C GLN A 147 2.26 -3.86 16.90
N LEU A 148 3.44 -4.40 16.57
CA LEU A 148 4.70 -3.68 16.72
C LEU A 148 4.76 -2.42 15.84
N GLU A 149 4.32 -2.52 14.59
CA GLU A 149 4.32 -1.38 13.67
C GLU A 149 3.30 -0.32 14.07
N GLU A 150 2.10 -0.72 14.53
CA GLU A 150 1.09 0.20 15.07
C GLU A 150 1.63 0.95 16.30
N CYS A 151 2.26 0.24 17.24
CA CYS A 151 2.93 0.86 18.38
C CYS A 151 4.06 1.79 17.95
N PHE A 152 4.86 1.39 16.95
CA PHE A 152 5.93 2.22 16.44
C PHE A 152 5.39 3.51 15.81
N ALA A 153 4.38 3.40 14.94
CA ALA A 153 3.75 4.55 14.29
C ALA A 153 3.16 5.55 15.30
N LEU A 154 2.53 5.05 16.37
CA LEU A 154 2.00 5.89 17.45
C LEU A 154 3.08 6.70 18.19
N ASN A 155 4.27 6.11 18.38
CA ASN A 155 5.34 6.72 19.16
C ASN A 155 6.43 7.37 18.30
N ALA A 156 6.42 7.17 16.98
CA ALA A 156 7.45 7.72 16.09
C ALA A 156 7.41 9.26 16.00
N SER A 157 6.25 9.86 16.33
CA SER A 157 6.05 11.32 16.36
C SER A 157 6.01 11.92 17.77
N SER A 158 6.14 11.12 18.84
CA SER A 158 6.29 11.69 20.18
C SER A 158 7.69 12.30 20.28
N ASN A 159 7.77 13.59 20.59
CA ASN A 159 9.02 14.35 20.76
C ASN A 159 9.83 13.92 22.01
N ASP A 160 9.66 12.70 22.50
CA ASP A 160 10.35 12.18 23.68
C ASP A 160 11.59 11.36 23.26
N VAL A 161 12.54 12.00 22.58
CA VAL A 161 13.97 11.63 22.53
C VAL A 161 14.84 12.88 22.40
#